data_AF-A0A6B0HN65-F1
#
_entry.id   AF-A0A6B0HN65-F1
#
_cell.length_a   1.000
_cell.length_b   1.000
_cell.length_c   1.000
_cell.angle_alpha   90.00
_cell.angle_beta   90.00
_cell.angle_gamma   90.00
#
_symmetry.space_group_name_H-M   'P 1'
#
loop_
_entity.id
_entity.type
_entity.pdbx_description
1 polymer ?
#
loop_
_entity_poly.entity_id
_entity_poly.type
_entity_poly.pdbx_seq_one_letter_code
_entity_poly.pdbx_strand_id
1 'polypeptide(L)'
;MIGDENIHVGDVQNTLVRMDQRGIDTNQITQFRTARDVNRGFPDEWQPPYEQGTIVIRITPETDQRFVRVHQKNNQAGGFVMQESQIRGLSPTEIESEFSLSYTPEYVSDVVVPSGTRVNMGSVEKNFGGERGATQFNLVDDVPTDNFQNERPLTDT
;
A
#
# COMPACT_ATOMS: atom_id res chain seq x y z
N MET A 1 -20.33 -14.41 -7.33
CA MET A 1 -18.92 -14.40 -6.91
C MET A 1 -18.14 -13.81 -8.08
N ILE A 2 -17.71 -12.55 -8.00
CA ILE A 2 -16.94 -11.92 -9.09
C ILE A 2 -15.47 -12.15 -8.75
N GLY A 3 -14.94 -13.27 -9.21
CA GLY A 3 -13.49 -13.52 -9.26
C GLY A 3 -13.07 -13.44 -10.72
N ASP A 4 -12.06 -12.63 -11.01
CA ASP A 4 -11.40 -12.58 -12.31
C ASP A 4 -10.96 -14.02 -12.69
N GLU A 5 -11.13 -14.43 -13.95
CA GLU A 5 -10.94 -15.83 -14.42
C GLU A 5 -9.51 -16.39 -14.20
N ASN A 6 -8.59 -15.54 -13.73
CA ASN A 6 -7.18 -15.84 -13.49
C ASN A 6 -6.78 -15.92 -12.00
N ILE A 7 -7.74 -15.88 -11.06
CA ILE A 7 -7.42 -15.98 -9.63
C ILE A 7 -7.45 -17.44 -9.18
N HIS A 8 -6.29 -18.00 -8.84
CA HIS A 8 -6.21 -19.37 -8.33
C HIS A 8 -6.56 -19.43 -6.83
N VAL A 9 -7.30 -20.48 -6.44
CA VAL A 9 -7.73 -20.69 -5.04
C VAL A 9 -6.56 -20.74 -4.05
N GLY A 10 -5.43 -21.33 -4.46
CA GLY A 10 -4.22 -21.37 -3.63
C GLY A 10 -3.67 -19.98 -3.31
N ASP A 11 -3.73 -19.05 -4.26
CA ASP A 11 -3.24 -17.68 -4.05
C ASP A 11 -4.15 -16.89 -3.11
N VAL A 12 -5.46 -17.16 -3.17
CA VAL A 12 -6.44 -16.60 -2.21
C VAL A 12 -6.16 -17.12 -0.80
N GLN A 13 -5.96 -18.43 -0.62
CA GLN A 13 -5.67 -19.02 0.69
C GLN A 13 -4.38 -18.46 1.30
N ASN A 14 -3.30 -18.39 0.52
CA ASN A 14 -2.03 -17.81 0.96
C ASN A 14 -2.19 -16.33 1.34
N THR A 15 -3.04 -15.59 0.63
CA THR A 15 -3.32 -14.19 0.93
C THR A 15 -4.08 -14.04 2.25
N LEU A 16 -5.10 -14.85 2.49
CA LEU A 16 -5.84 -14.83 3.77
C LEU A 16 -4.94 -15.13 4.97
N VAL A 17 -4.01 -16.08 4.87
CA VAL A 17 -3.04 -16.38 5.95
C VAL A 17 -2.16 -15.17 6.26
N ARG A 18 -1.65 -14.47 5.22
CA ARG A 18 -0.84 -13.26 5.42
C ARG A 18 -1.63 -12.12 6.07
N MET A 19 -2.93 -12.05 5.82
CA MET A 19 -3.79 -11.02 6.41
C MET A 19 -4.05 -11.26 7.89
N ASP A 20 -4.33 -12.50 8.26
CA ASP A 20 -4.50 -12.90 9.66
C ASP A 20 -3.26 -12.55 10.48
N GLN A 21 -2.07 -12.88 9.96
CA GLN A 21 -0.77 -12.52 10.58
C GLN A 21 -0.57 -11.00 10.74
N ARG A 22 -1.27 -10.18 9.97
CA ARG A 22 -1.17 -8.71 9.97
C ARG A 22 -2.33 -8.03 10.68
N GLY A 23 -3.23 -8.81 11.31
CA GLY A 23 -4.38 -8.29 12.04
C GLY A 23 -5.41 -7.61 11.15
N ILE A 24 -5.47 -7.94 9.86
CA ILE A 24 -6.48 -7.39 8.95
C ILE A 24 -7.71 -8.27 9.00
N ASP A 25 -8.85 -7.68 9.37
CA ASP A 25 -10.12 -8.38 9.40
C ASP A 25 -10.53 -8.78 7.97
N THR A 26 -10.55 -10.09 7.74
CA THR A 26 -10.92 -10.67 6.44
C THR A 26 -12.38 -10.38 6.05
N ASN A 27 -13.24 -10.01 7.00
CA ASN A 27 -14.63 -9.59 6.71
C ASN A 27 -14.68 -8.25 5.96
N GLN A 28 -13.62 -7.44 6.01
CA GLN A 28 -13.53 -6.17 5.29
C GLN A 28 -13.11 -6.34 3.83
N ILE A 29 -12.76 -7.57 3.41
CA ILE A 29 -12.38 -7.85 2.02
C ILE A 29 -13.63 -7.82 1.16
N THR A 30 -13.60 -6.97 0.15
CA THR A 30 -14.68 -6.85 -0.84
C THR A 30 -14.34 -7.51 -2.16
N GLN A 31 -13.05 -7.57 -2.54
CA GLN A 31 -12.60 -8.14 -3.81
C GLN A 31 -11.19 -8.73 -3.72
N PHE A 32 -10.95 -9.80 -4.47
CA PHE A 32 -9.61 -10.27 -4.84
C PHE A 32 -9.36 -9.90 -6.30
N ARG A 33 -8.17 -9.38 -6.62
CA ARG A 33 -7.76 -9.00 -7.97
C ARG A 33 -6.35 -9.50 -8.23
N THR A 34 -6.02 -9.80 -9.49
CA THR A 34 -4.61 -10.05 -9.83
C THR A 34 -3.83 -8.74 -9.78
N ALA A 35 -2.56 -8.78 -9.36
CA ALA A 35 -1.68 -7.62 -9.43
C ALA A 35 -1.59 -7.05 -10.85
N ARG A 36 -1.61 -7.94 -11.87
CA ARG A 36 -1.65 -7.53 -13.28
C ARG A 36 -2.82 -6.60 -13.60
N ASP A 37 -4.02 -6.93 -13.13
CA ASP A 37 -5.22 -6.13 -13.43
C ASP A 37 -5.31 -4.85 -12.59
N VAL A 38 -4.71 -4.84 -11.40
CA VAL A 38 -4.56 -3.60 -10.62
C VAL A 38 -3.52 -2.69 -11.26
N ASN A 39 -2.37 -3.23 -11.68
CA ASN A 39 -1.28 -2.48 -12.30
C ASN A 39 -1.71 -1.76 -13.59
N ARG A 40 -2.60 -2.37 -14.39
CA ARG A 40 -3.22 -1.75 -15.58
C ARG A 40 -4.03 -0.48 -15.30
N GLY A 41 -4.38 -0.23 -14.05
CA GLY A 41 -5.10 0.98 -13.63
C GLY A 41 -4.19 2.19 -13.37
N PHE A 42 -2.87 2.01 -13.37
CA PHE A 42 -1.90 3.09 -13.22
C PHE A 42 -1.41 3.58 -14.59
N PRO A 43 -0.80 4.79 -14.66
CA PRO A 43 -0.26 5.32 -15.92
C PRO A 43 0.78 4.38 -16.55
N ASP A 44 0.78 4.29 -17.88
CA ASP A 44 1.66 3.37 -18.63
C ASP A 44 3.16 3.69 -18.45
N GLU A 45 3.48 4.95 -18.12
CA GLU A 45 4.84 5.39 -17.85
C GLU A 45 5.37 4.99 -16.46
N TRP A 46 4.52 4.42 -15.59
CA TRP A 46 4.93 3.96 -14.26
C TRP A 46 5.45 2.52 -14.31
N GLN A 47 6.45 2.24 -13.46
CA GLN A 47 6.75 0.85 -13.11
C GLN A 47 5.56 0.26 -12.34
N PRO A 48 5.19 -1.01 -12.60
CA PRO A 48 4.04 -1.63 -11.96
C PRO A 48 4.23 -1.65 -10.44
N PRO A 49 3.31 -1.07 -9.64
CA PRO A 49 3.51 -0.97 -8.20
C PRO A 49 3.38 -2.32 -7.48
N TYR A 50 2.48 -3.19 -7.94
CA TYR A 50 2.25 -4.49 -7.31
C TYR A 50 3.02 -5.61 -8.00
N GLU A 51 3.54 -6.54 -7.21
CA GLU A 51 4.30 -7.68 -7.67
C GLU A 51 3.51 -8.55 -8.65
N GLN A 52 4.04 -8.73 -9.87
CA GLN A 52 3.40 -9.56 -10.88
C GLN A 52 3.24 -11.01 -10.40
N GLY A 53 2.10 -11.63 -10.76
CA GLY A 53 1.78 -12.99 -10.33
C GLY A 53 1.26 -13.10 -8.89
N THR A 54 1.05 -11.97 -8.19
CA THR A 54 0.42 -11.97 -6.85
C THR A 54 -1.03 -11.50 -6.90
N ILE A 55 -1.70 -11.63 -5.76
CA ILE A 55 -3.05 -11.14 -5.52
C ILE A 55 -2.99 -9.82 -4.76
N VAL A 56 -3.77 -8.86 -5.25
CA VAL A 56 -4.10 -7.62 -4.57
C VAL A 56 -5.53 -7.75 -4.05
N ILE A 57 -5.72 -7.47 -2.77
CA ILE A 57 -7.06 -7.45 -2.17
C ILE A 57 -7.57 -6.02 -2.16
N ARG A 58 -8.89 -5.87 -2.24
CA ARG A 58 -9.57 -4.63 -1.92
C ARG A 58 -10.31 -4.77 -0.61
N ILE A 59 -10.05 -3.83 0.30
CA ILE A 59 -10.77 -3.69 1.56
C ILE A 59 -11.63 -2.43 1.55
N THR A 60 -12.70 -2.44 2.33
CA THR A 60 -13.54 -1.26 2.60
C THR A 60 -13.78 -1.23 4.11
N PRO A 61 -12.93 -0.50 4.86
CA PRO A 61 -12.99 -0.50 6.32
C PRO A 61 -14.30 0.12 6.83
N GLU A 62 -14.89 -0.46 7.87
CA GLU A 62 -16.12 0.07 8.48
C GLU A 62 -15.85 1.21 9.47
N THR A 63 -14.58 1.41 9.83
CA THR A 63 -14.11 2.46 10.73
C THR A 63 -12.90 3.17 10.13
N ASP A 64 -12.63 4.39 10.58
CA ASP A 64 -11.46 5.14 10.16
C ASP A 64 -10.17 4.35 10.44
N GLN A 65 -9.30 4.29 9.44
CA GLN A 65 -8.00 3.63 9.52
C GLN A 65 -6.88 4.66 9.63
N ARG A 66 -5.80 4.27 10.30
CA ARG A 66 -4.58 5.09 10.39
C ARG A 66 -3.45 4.44 9.62
N PHE A 67 -2.88 5.21 8.71
CA PHE A 67 -1.69 4.88 7.98
C PHE A 67 -0.67 6.01 8.12
N VAL A 68 0.49 5.81 7.50
CA VAL A 68 1.47 6.85 7.28
C VAL A 68 1.78 6.95 5.79
N ARG A 69 2.23 8.12 5.37
CA ARG A 69 2.72 8.35 4.03
C ARG A 69 4.10 8.99 4.09
N VAL A 70 5.07 8.37 3.42
CA VAL A 70 6.38 8.97 3.19
C VAL A 70 6.41 9.76 1.89
N HIS A 71 7.10 10.89 1.87
CA HIS A 71 7.10 11.79 0.72
C HIS A 71 8.30 12.75 0.72
N GLN A 72 8.52 13.42 -0.41
CA GLN A 72 9.38 14.61 -0.51
C GLN A 72 8.59 15.88 -0.19
N LYS A 73 9.30 17.01 -0.12
CA LYS A 73 8.72 18.34 0.09
C LYS A 73 7.62 18.64 -0.93
N ASN A 74 6.52 19.25 -0.48
CA ASN A 74 5.35 19.64 -1.29
C ASN A 74 4.58 18.47 -1.95
N ASN A 75 4.79 17.21 -1.51
CA ASN A 75 4.09 16.03 -2.05
C ASN A 75 3.40 15.20 -0.94
N GLN A 76 2.83 15.92 0.05
CA GLN A 76 2.27 15.32 1.25
C GLN A 76 1.08 14.41 0.96
N ALA A 77 0.11 14.87 0.17
CA ALA A 77 -1.06 14.09 -0.23
C ALA A 77 -0.72 13.19 -1.43
N GLY A 78 -1.08 11.90 -1.35
CA GLY A 78 -0.83 10.95 -2.42
C GLY A 78 -1.52 9.61 -2.19
N GLY A 79 -1.60 8.80 -3.25
CA GLY A 79 -2.40 7.57 -3.26
C GLY A 79 -1.76 6.36 -2.56
N PHE A 80 -0.46 6.39 -2.28
CA PHE A 80 0.23 5.27 -1.61
C PHE A 80 0.52 5.57 -0.14
N VAL A 81 0.13 4.64 0.73
CA VAL A 81 0.27 4.71 2.18
C VAL A 81 0.82 3.38 2.72
N MET A 82 1.35 3.43 3.95
CA MET A 82 2.06 2.34 4.61
C MET A 82 1.51 2.17 6.04
N GLN A 83 1.67 0.99 6.63
CA GLN A 83 1.48 0.85 8.07
C GLN A 83 2.67 1.47 8.80
N GLU A 84 2.41 2.22 9.88
CA GLU A 84 3.48 2.86 10.66
C GLU A 84 4.50 1.84 11.18
N SER A 85 4.03 0.66 11.60
CA SER A 85 4.88 -0.43 12.10
C SER A 85 5.93 -0.90 11.10
N GLN A 86 5.67 -0.78 9.80
CA GLN A 86 6.59 -1.23 8.74
C GLN A 86 7.70 -0.24 8.45
N ILE A 87 7.56 1.03 8.83
CA ILE A 87 8.61 2.04 8.63
C ILE A 87 9.29 2.45 9.94
N ARG A 88 8.79 1.94 11.07
CA ARG A 88 9.28 2.35 12.39
C ARG A 88 10.71 1.86 12.59
N GLY A 89 11.61 2.81 12.78
CA GLY A 89 13.04 2.55 13.02
C GLY A 89 13.86 2.36 11.75
N LEU A 90 13.24 2.48 10.56
CA LEU A 90 13.94 2.49 9.29
C LEU A 90 14.42 3.90 8.95
N SER A 91 15.63 3.98 8.42
CA SER A 91 16.16 5.18 7.76
C SER A 91 15.42 5.46 6.44
N PRO A 92 15.48 6.70 5.92
CA PRO A 92 14.96 7.03 4.59
C PRO A 92 15.39 6.08 3.47
N THR A 93 16.66 5.67 3.47
CA THR A 93 17.22 4.78 2.42
C THR A 93 16.72 3.35 2.57
N GLU A 94 16.51 2.87 3.80
CA GLU A 94 15.88 1.57 4.04
C GLU A 94 14.41 1.58 3.61
N ILE A 95 13.67 2.66 3.88
CA ILE A 95 12.28 2.81 3.42
C ILE A 95 12.21 2.84 1.88
N GLU A 96 13.11 3.60 1.23
CA GLU A 96 13.21 3.64 -0.23
C GLU A 96 13.42 2.24 -0.81
N SER A 97 14.36 1.48 -0.26
CA SER A 97 14.67 0.13 -0.70
C SER A 97 13.51 -0.84 -0.44
N GLU A 98 12.98 -0.88 0.79
CA GLU A 98 11.94 -1.82 1.21
C GLU A 98 10.63 -1.62 0.44
N PHE A 99 10.28 -0.37 0.13
CA PHE A 99 9.06 -0.04 -0.61
C PHE A 99 9.31 0.25 -2.10
N SER A 100 10.51 -0.01 -2.62
CA SER A 100 10.89 0.21 -4.02
C SER A 100 10.45 1.60 -4.53
N LEU A 101 10.77 2.65 -3.77
CA LEU A 101 10.41 4.02 -4.13
C LEU A 101 11.35 4.56 -5.21
N SER A 102 10.86 5.43 -6.08
CA SER A 102 11.69 6.12 -7.08
C SER A 102 12.48 7.30 -6.51
N TYR A 103 12.39 7.53 -5.21
CA TYR A 103 13.01 8.62 -4.48
C TYR A 103 13.28 8.24 -3.03
N THR A 104 14.31 8.84 -2.45
CA THR A 104 14.52 8.82 -0.99
C THR A 104 13.51 9.76 -0.32
N PRO A 105 12.65 9.26 0.59
CA PRO A 105 11.67 10.10 1.27
C PRO A 105 12.33 11.03 2.29
N GLU A 106 11.83 12.26 2.40
CA GLU A 106 12.36 13.26 3.35
C GLU A 106 11.45 13.42 4.57
N TYR A 107 10.16 13.15 4.40
CA TYR A 107 9.13 13.38 5.42
C TYR A 107 8.21 12.17 5.53
N VAL A 108 7.56 12.08 6.69
CA VAL A 108 6.42 11.22 6.92
C VAL A 108 5.26 12.04 7.47
N SER A 109 4.05 11.74 7.01
CA SER A 109 2.80 12.30 7.51
C SER A 109 1.87 11.18 7.96
N ASP A 110 1.06 11.46 8.97
CA ASP A 110 -0.03 10.57 9.38
C ASP A 110 -1.19 10.72 8.38
N VAL A 111 -1.84 9.62 8.04
CA VAL A 111 -2.97 9.61 7.12
C VAL A 111 -4.16 8.96 7.79
N VAL A 112 -5.23 9.74 8.00
CA VAL A 112 -6.52 9.22 8.47
C VAL A 112 -7.35 8.86 7.24
N VAL A 113 -7.57 7.58 7.01
CA VAL A 113 -8.40 7.08 5.90
C VAL A 113 -9.82 6.89 6.42
N PRO A 114 -10.82 7.67 5.95
CA PRO A 114 -12.19 7.56 6.47
C PRO A 114 -12.81 6.18 6.25
N SER A 115 -13.71 5.77 7.13
CA SER A 115 -14.56 4.60 6.93
C SER A 115 -15.23 4.62 5.56
N GLY A 116 -15.37 3.46 4.92
CA GLY A 116 -15.96 3.33 3.58
C GLY A 116 -14.99 3.63 2.43
N THR A 117 -13.77 4.12 2.70
CA THR A 117 -12.75 4.33 1.67
C THR A 117 -12.24 3.00 1.14
N ARG A 118 -12.26 2.81 -0.17
CA ARG A 118 -11.70 1.61 -0.80
C ARG A 118 -10.17 1.71 -0.80
N VAL A 119 -9.54 0.66 -0.29
CA VAL A 119 -8.07 0.55 -0.24
C VAL A 119 -7.67 -0.78 -0.86
N ASN A 120 -6.68 -0.75 -1.74
CA ASN A 120 -6.04 -1.96 -2.21
C ASN A 120 -4.81 -2.27 -1.35
N MET A 121 -4.54 -3.54 -1.11
CA MET A 121 -3.35 -4.02 -0.40
C MET A 121 -2.69 -5.14 -1.20
N GLY A 122 -1.36 -5.11 -1.30
CA GLY A 122 -0.61 -6.13 -2.02
C GLY A 122 0.91 -6.03 -1.81
N SER A 123 1.61 -7.03 -2.32
CA SER A 123 3.08 -7.09 -2.30
C SER A 123 3.67 -6.05 -3.25
N VAL A 124 4.72 -5.36 -2.80
CA VAL A 124 5.46 -4.38 -3.60
C VAL A 124 6.26 -5.10 -4.69
N GLU A 125 6.21 -4.61 -5.93
CA GLU A 125 7.10 -5.09 -7.01
C GLU A 125 8.52 -4.54 -6.83
N LYS A 126 9.51 -5.35 -7.23
CA LYS A 126 10.92 -4.94 -7.20
C LYS A 126 11.20 -3.90 -8.28
N ASN A 127 11.08 -2.63 -7.93
CA ASN A 127 11.33 -1.49 -8.81
C ASN A 127 12.49 -0.62 -8.30
N PHE A 128 13.07 0.19 -9.19
CA PHE A 128 14.06 1.22 -8.83
C PHE A 128 15.27 0.76 -7.98
N GLY A 129 15.58 -0.55 -7.99
CA GLY A 129 16.66 -1.13 -7.19
C GLY A 129 16.28 -1.58 -5.78
N GLY A 130 15.02 -1.40 -5.37
CA GLY A 130 14.50 -1.85 -4.06
C GLY A 130 14.36 -3.36 -3.93
N GLU A 131 13.77 -3.81 -2.82
CA GLU A 131 13.62 -5.22 -2.46
C GLU A 131 12.14 -5.70 -2.51
N ARG A 132 11.96 -7.02 -2.49
CA ARG A 132 10.65 -7.66 -2.29
C ARG A 132 10.45 -7.89 -0.79
N GLY A 133 9.26 -7.65 -0.26
CA GLY A 133 8.92 -8.07 1.10
C GLY A 133 7.93 -7.13 1.80
N ALA A 134 7.93 -5.85 1.41
CA ALA A 134 6.97 -4.90 1.90
C ALA A 134 5.56 -5.18 1.39
N THR A 135 4.60 -4.61 2.09
CA THR A 135 3.22 -4.57 1.64
C THR A 135 2.79 -3.14 1.61
N GLN A 136 2.28 -2.74 0.46
CA GLN A 136 1.83 -1.39 0.23
C GLN A 136 0.31 -1.33 0.15
N PHE A 137 -0.21 -0.16 0.52
CA PHE A 137 -1.62 0.17 0.42
C PHE A 137 -1.78 1.28 -0.60
N ASN A 138 -2.72 1.14 -1.53
CA ASN A 138 -3.12 2.24 -2.40
C ASN A 138 -4.57 2.62 -2.14
N LEU A 139 -4.80 3.91 -1.93
CA LEU A 139 -6.10 4.54 -1.85
C LEU A 139 -6.73 4.46 -3.25
N VAL A 140 -7.93 3.89 -3.34
CA VAL A 140 -8.68 3.80 -4.59
C VAL A 140 -9.61 5.01 -4.74
N ASP A 141 -10.11 5.51 -3.62
CA ASP A 141 -10.89 6.74 -3.57
C ASP A 141 -10.01 7.92 -3.13
N ASP A 142 -10.38 9.12 -3.54
CA ASP A 142 -9.71 10.34 -3.12
C ASP A 142 -9.91 10.58 -1.63
N VAL A 143 -8.80 10.79 -0.92
CA VAL A 143 -8.81 11.18 0.50
C VAL A 143 -8.50 12.68 0.58
N PRO A 144 -9.30 13.48 1.31
CA PRO A 144 -9.07 14.92 1.42
C PRO A 144 -7.67 15.25 1.95
N THR A 145 -7.08 16.35 1.49
CA THR A 145 -5.73 16.77 1.91
C THR A 145 -5.64 17.00 3.42
N ASP A 146 -6.74 17.43 4.06
CA ASP A 146 -6.81 17.66 5.51
C ASP A 146 -6.65 16.38 6.34
N ASN A 147 -6.77 15.20 5.71
CA ASN A 147 -6.53 13.92 6.34
C ASN A 147 -5.05 13.54 6.39
N PHE A 148 -4.17 14.30 5.72
CA PHE A 148 -2.71 14.15 5.77
C PHE A 148 -2.15 15.17 6.76
N GLN A 149 -1.70 14.69 7.92
CA GLN A 149 -1.41 15.54 9.09
C GLN A 149 -0.03 15.20 9.66
N ASN A 150 0.42 16.01 10.62
CA ASN A 150 1.63 15.73 11.42
C ASN A 150 2.88 15.44 10.56
N GLU A 151 3.08 16.24 9.51
CA GLU A 151 4.31 16.17 8.71
C GLU A 151 5.52 16.36 9.62
N ARG A 152 6.46 15.42 9.52
CA ARG A 152 7.72 15.44 10.26
C ARG A 152 8.85 14.89 9.41
N PRO A 153 10.08 15.42 9.56
CA PRO A 153 11.22 14.92 8.82
C PRO A 153 11.55 13.48 9.25
N LEU A 154 11.93 12.65 8.27
CA LEU A 154 12.61 11.40 8.54
C LEU A 154 14.10 11.70 8.78
N THR A 155 14.68 11.05 9.78
CA THR A 155 16.09 11.21 10.13
C THR A 155 16.80 9.87 10.01
N ASP A 156 18.05 9.89 9.57
CA ASP A 156 18.93 8.73 9.69
C ASP A 156 19.06 8.36 11.18
N THR A 157 18.94 7.07 11.48
CA THR A 157 18.99 6.50 12.83
C THR A 157 20.41 6.35 13.37
#